data_AF-A0A1C4S600-F1
#
_entry.id   AF-A0A1C4S600-F1
#
_cell.length_a   1.000
_cell.length_b   1.000
_cell.length_c   1.000
_cell.angle_alpha   90.00
_cell.angle_beta   90.00
_cell.angle_gamma   90.00
#
_symmetry.space_group_name_H-M   'P 1'
#
loop_
_entity.id
_entity.type
_entity.pdbx_description
1 polymer ?
#
loop_
_entity_poly.entity_id
_entity_poly.type
_entity_poly.pdbx_seq_one_letter_code
_entity_poly.pdbx_strand_id
1 'polypeptide(L)' 'MTAHGWLAGQLKLQLEGLCGRYEEFSHFLDFTATGWVRPERGGWEEVPYWLRGYADLAIVTGDATALATTRR' A
#
# COMPACT_ATOMS: atom_id res chain seq x y z
N MET A 1 15.45 -11.37 -1.97
CA MET A 1 15.85 -11.02 -3.36
C MET A 1 15.98 -9.52 -3.44
N THR A 2 16.95 -9.01 -4.20
CA THR A 2 17.09 -7.56 -4.43
C THR A 2 17.00 -7.33 -5.94
N ALA A 3 16.09 -6.46 -6.37
CA ALA A 3 15.94 -6.10 -7.77
C ALA A 3 17.05 -5.13 -8.21
N HIS A 4 17.42 -5.17 -9.49
CA HIS A 4 18.46 -4.32 -10.07
C HIS A 4 18.05 -3.77 -11.44
N GLY A 5 18.76 -2.73 -11.89
CA GLY A 5 18.60 -2.13 -13.22
C GLY A 5 17.16 -1.65 -13.49
N TRP A 6 16.64 -1.99 -14.66
CA TRP A 6 15.31 -1.57 -15.10
C TRP A 6 14.19 -1.97 -14.12
N LEU A 7 14.23 -3.20 -13.58
CA LEU A 7 13.21 -3.68 -12.65
C LEU A 7 13.19 -2.87 -11.36
N ALA A 8 14.36 -2.55 -10.79
CA ALA A 8 14.45 -1.69 -9.61
C ALA A 8 13.84 -0.31 -9.87
N GLY A 9 14.08 0.26 -11.06
CA GLY A 9 13.45 1.51 -11.48
C GLY A 9 11.92 1.41 -11.58
N GLN A 10 11.39 0.33 -12.14
CA GLN A 10 9.93 0.14 -12.23
C GLN A 10 9.28 -0.01 -10.86
N LEU A 11 9.88 -0.79 -9.96
CA LEU A 11 9.35 -0.96 -8.59
C LEU A 11 9.38 0.37 -7.81
N LYS A 12 10.43 1.17 -7.99
CA LYS A 12 10.49 2.51 -7.42
C LYS A 12 9.37 3.41 -7.96
N LEU A 13 9.12 3.40 -9.26
CA LEU A 13 8.01 4.17 -9.86
C LEU A 13 6.64 3.72 -9.36
N GLN A 14 6.45 2.42 -9.09
CA GLN A 14 5.21 1.92 -8.49
C GLN A 14 5.01 2.45 -7.06
N LEU A 15 6.08 2.48 -6.25
CA LEU A 15 6.06 3.05 -4.91
C LEU A 15 5.81 4.57 -4.92
N GLU A 16 6.47 5.30 -5.82
CA GLU A 16 6.33 6.76 -5.91
C GLU A 16 5.04 7.18 -6.64
N GLY A 17 4.36 6.23 -7.29
CA GLY A 17 3.15 6.41 -8.07
C GLY A 17 1.88 6.01 -7.32
N LEU A 18 0.85 5.67 -8.09
CA LEU A 18 -0.49 5.38 -7.56
C LEU A 18 -0.46 4.25 -6.52
N CYS A 19 0.26 3.15 -6.79
CA CYS A 19 0.25 2.00 -5.89
C CYS A 19 0.77 2.36 -4.49
N GLY A 20 1.87 3.11 -4.42
CA GLY A 20 2.47 3.45 -3.13
C GLY A 20 1.84 4.64 -2.41
N ARG A 21 1.17 5.53 -3.15
CA ARG A 21 0.59 6.77 -2.63
C ARG A 21 -0.93 6.76 -2.56
N TYR A 22 -1.57 5.62 -2.83
CA TYR A 22 -3.03 5.59 -2.94
C TYR A 22 -3.73 6.01 -1.64
N GLU A 23 -3.13 5.72 -0.49
CA GLU A 23 -3.64 6.11 0.83
C GLU A 23 -3.78 7.64 1.01
N GLU A 24 -3.02 8.43 0.25
CA GLU A 24 -3.09 9.90 0.34
C GLU A 24 -4.39 10.46 -0.25
N PHE A 25 -5.08 9.69 -1.10
CA PHE A 25 -6.21 10.17 -1.89
C PHE A 25 -7.47 9.29 -1.79
N SER A 26 -7.35 8.00 -1.47
CA SER A 26 -8.52 7.11 -1.35
C SER A 26 -9.20 7.29 0.01
N HIS A 27 -10.47 7.69 -0.02
CA HIS A 27 -11.30 7.76 1.20
C HIS A 27 -11.56 6.38 1.82
N PHE A 28 -11.41 5.29 1.06
CA PHE A 28 -11.52 3.93 1.59
C PHE A 28 -10.29 3.54 2.41
N LEU A 29 -9.12 4.09 2.06
CA LEU A 29 -7.84 3.86 2.74
C LEU A 29 -7.56 4.82 3.90
N ASP A 30 -8.44 5.80 4.15
CA ASP A 30 -8.34 6.60 5.36
C ASP A 30 -8.52 5.69 6.59
N PHE A 31 -7.39 5.35 7.21
CA PHE A 31 -7.35 4.49 8.39
C PHE A 31 -8.20 5.04 9.53
N THR A 32 -8.40 6.35 9.63
CA THR A 32 -9.22 6.93 10.70
C THR A 32 -10.72 6.78 10.44
N ALA A 33 -11.11 6.36 9.24
CA ALA A 33 -12.47 6.43 8.72
C ALA A 33 -12.98 5.13 8.09
N THR A 34 -12.11 4.15 7.81
CA THR A 34 -12.47 2.91 7.13
C THR A 34 -13.28 1.95 8.00
N GLY A 35 -14.22 1.22 7.39
CA GLY A 35 -15.04 0.21 8.08
C GLY A 35 -14.26 -0.96 8.67
N TRP A 36 -13.01 -1.16 8.22
CA TRP A 36 -12.12 -2.20 8.75
C TRP A 36 -11.61 -1.90 10.17
N VAL A 37 -11.59 -0.63 10.59
CA VAL A 37 -11.25 -0.25 11.98
C VAL A 37 -12.42 0.41 12.72
N ARG A 38 -13.44 0.86 11.99
CA ARG A 38 -14.69 1.42 12.51
C ARG A 38 -15.87 0.55 12.06
N PRO A 39 -16.21 -0.52 12.79
CA PRO A 39 -17.24 -1.48 12.40
C PRO A 39 -18.64 -0.87 12.18
N GLU A 40 -18.90 0.33 12.71
CA GLU A 40 -20.11 1.12 12.46
C GLU A 40 -20.21 1.69 11.04
N ARG A 41 -19.14 1.60 10.23
CA ARG A 41 -19.07 2.03 8.83
C ARG A 41 -18.95 0.83 7.89
N GLY A 42 -19.25 1.02 6.61
CA GLY A 42 -19.07 -0.02 5.60
C GLY A 42 -17.59 -0.37 5.38
N GLY A 43 -17.25 -1.66 5.48
CA GLY A 43 -15.90 -2.18 5.24
C GLY A 43 -15.70 -2.62 3.80
N TRP A 44 -15.50 -1.65 2.90
CA TRP A 44 -15.32 -1.94 1.46
C TRP A 44 -14.04 -2.75 1.19
N GLU A 45 -14.10 -3.67 0.25
CA GLU A 45 -12.99 -4.61 -0.05
C GLU A 45 -11.79 -3.93 -0.73
N GLU A 46 -11.88 -2.65 -1.12
CA GLU A 46 -10.75 -1.90 -1.67
C GLU A 46 -9.54 -1.89 -0.74
N VAL A 47 -9.75 -1.85 0.58
CA VAL A 47 -8.66 -1.86 1.57
C VAL A 47 -7.83 -3.14 1.50
N PRO A 48 -8.40 -4.35 1.68
CA PRO A 48 -7.62 -5.59 1.57
C PRO A 48 -7.07 -5.83 0.16
N TYR A 49 -7.76 -5.37 -0.91
CA TYR A 49 -7.24 -5.49 -2.27
C TYR A 49 -6.00 -4.65 -2.50
N TRP A 50 -6.01 -3.39 -2.05
CA TRP A 50 -4.84 -2.53 -2.09
C TRP A 50 -3.72 -3.08 -1.21
N LEU A 51 -4.03 -3.45 0.05
CA LEU A 51 -3.03 -3.92 1.00
C LEU A 51 -2.29 -5.16 0.50
N ARG A 52 -2.99 -6.08 -0.18
CA ARG A 52 -2.36 -7.26 -0.79
C ARG A 52 -1.25 -6.88 -1.79
N GLY A 53 -1.54 -5.98 -2.72
CA GLY A 53 -0.55 -5.54 -3.71
C GLY A 53 0.55 -4.66 -3.12
N TYR A 54 0.18 -3.77 -2.19
CA TYR A 54 1.12 -2.87 -1.52
C TYR A 54 2.11 -3.64 -0.63
N ALA A 55 1.66 -4.70 0.07
CA ALA A 55 2.53 -5.56 0.87
C ALA A 55 3.58 -6.28 0.03
N ASP A 56 3.18 -6.86 -1.11
CA ASP A 56 4.13 -7.48 -2.04
C ASP A 56 5.15 -6.46 -2.53
N LEU A 57 4.70 -5.25 -2.91
CA LEU A 57 5.57 -4.16 -3.35
C LEU A 57 6.57 -3.73 -2.26
N ALA A 58 6.11 -3.60 -1.02
CA ALA A 58 6.95 -3.25 0.13
C ALA A 58 8.03 -4.33 0.37
N ILE A 59 7.66 -5.62 0.28
CA ILE A 59 8.59 -6.74 0.49
C ILE A 59 9.65 -6.80 -0.61
N VAL A 60 9.26 -6.69 -1.88
CA VAL A 60 10.20 -6.84 -3.00
C VAL A 60 11.14 -5.63 -3.15
N THR A 61 10.71 -4.45 -2.70
CA THR A 61 11.54 -3.24 -2.69
C THR A 61 12.39 -3.11 -1.43
N GLY A 62 11.94 -3.70 -0.32
CA GLY A 62 12.56 -3.50 0.99
C GLY A 62 12.41 -2.07 1.52
N ASP A 63 11.46 -1.29 0.98
CA ASP A 63 11.25 0.10 1.39
C ASP A 63 10.76 0.15 2.84
N ALA A 64 11.51 0.85 3.70
CA ALA A 64 11.24 0.89 5.13
C ALA A 64 9.90 1.55 5.46
N THR A 65 9.52 2.59 4.71
CA THR A 65 8.26 3.30 4.89
C THR A 65 7.10 2.41 4.50
N ALA A 66 7.17 1.78 3.32
CA ALA A 66 6.13 0.87 2.86
C ALA A 66 5.96 -0.33 3.78
N LEU A 67 7.06 -0.92 4.25
CA LEU A 67 7.02 -2.01 5.23
C LEU A 67 6.39 -1.57 6.55
N ALA A 68 6.63 -0.34 7.01
CA ALA A 68 5.98 0.18 8.21
C ALA A 68 4.47 0.40 7.98
N THR A 69 4.07 0.96 6.83
CA THR A 69 2.67 1.18 6.47
C THR A 69 1.88 -0.14 6.45
N THR A 70 2.45 -1.25 5.95
CA THR A 70 1.78 -2.56 5.97
C THR A 70 1.49 -3.14 7.36
N ARG A 71 2.08 -2.56 8.42
CA ARG A 71 1.97 -3.04 9.80
C ARG A 71 1.12 -2.13 10.70
N ARG A 72 0.61 -1.02 10.16
CA ARG A 72 -0.33 -0.14 10.88
C ARG A 72 -1.70 -0.80 11.01
#